data_AF-A0A9D1JR95-F1
#
_entry.id   AF-A0A9D1JR95-F1
#
_cell.length_a   1.000
_cell.length_b   1.000
_cell.length_c   1.000
_cell.angle_alpha   90.00
_cell.angle_beta   90.00
_cell.angle_gamma   90.00
#
_symmetry.space_group_name_H-M   'P 1'
#
loop_
_entity.id
_entity.type
_entity.pdbx_description
1 polymer ?
#
loop_
_entity_poly.entity_id
_entity_poly.type
_entity_poly.pdbx_seq_one_letter_code
_entity_poly.pdbx_strand_id
1 'polypeptide(L)'
;MLTPVDLQGRTFKSGMGYSKADVDSFFSTLTADYEALYRENMELKDKVGTLNEGINHYRSIEKSLQKALVLAEQTAEETISSAKTNATVIEQEAVLKAQSIVADAKIELDHIHAKTVEMLQQYERYRSQYRALAQAQVELLDSESFNIEVASLDAFSSLEQEAAQNSAAVHAKVQFQETEEKTAAVMSEPSDEDEDETLDDDIQINDLASLFADDHSDDAQED
;
A
#
# COMPACT_ATOMS: atom_id res chain seq x y z
N MET A 1 88.85 -2.80 21.08
CA MET A 1 89.27 -2.34 22.43
C MET A 1 89.85 -3.53 23.16
N LEU A 2 90.78 -3.32 24.10
CA LEU A 2 91.23 -4.41 24.97
C LEU A 2 90.05 -4.88 25.84
N THR A 3 89.91 -6.18 26.01
CA THR A 3 89.04 -6.77 27.02
C THR A 3 89.77 -6.84 28.37
N PRO A 4 89.06 -6.97 29.49
CA PRO A 4 89.72 -7.18 30.77
C PRO A 4 90.63 -8.42 30.80
N VAL A 5 90.29 -9.46 30.02
CA VAL A 5 91.12 -10.66 29.82
C VAL A 5 92.42 -10.34 29.07
N ASP A 6 92.38 -9.43 28.09
CA ASP A 6 93.58 -8.99 27.35
C ASP A 6 94.55 -8.19 28.24
N LEU A 7 94.03 -7.52 29.28
CA LEU A 7 94.83 -6.81 30.29
C LEU A 7 95.55 -7.78 31.24
N GLN A 8 94.88 -8.85 31.66
CA GLN A 8 95.47 -9.89 32.53
C GLN A 8 96.57 -10.70 31.81
N GLY A 9 96.41 -10.96 30.51
CA GLY A 9 97.39 -11.73 29.72
C GLY A 9 98.59 -10.92 29.21
N ARG A 10 98.66 -9.61 29.51
CA ARG A 10 99.70 -8.72 28.99
C ARG A 10 101.01 -8.94 29.74
N THR A 11 102.07 -9.33 29.04
CA THR A 11 103.42 -9.47 29.60
C THR A 11 104.37 -8.40 29.07
N PHE A 12 105.29 -7.95 29.93
CA PHE A 12 106.30 -6.94 29.59
C PHE A 12 107.70 -7.54 29.63
N LYS A 13 108.61 -7.05 28.77
CA LYS A 13 110.02 -7.47 28.75
C LYS A 13 110.75 -6.91 29.97
N SER A 14 111.60 -7.72 30.61
CA SER A 14 112.41 -7.30 31.77
C SER A 14 113.62 -6.47 31.33
N GLY A 15 113.90 -5.34 32.00
CA GLY A 15 114.99 -4.41 31.69
C GLY A 15 115.16 -3.33 32.77
N MET A 16 116.07 -2.37 32.57
CA MET A 16 116.25 -1.21 33.45
C MET A 16 115.02 -0.30 33.33
N GLY A 17 114.05 -0.43 34.24
CA GLY A 17 112.74 0.20 34.14
C GLY A 17 111.97 0.22 35.46
N TYR A 18 110.65 0.42 35.39
CA TYR A 18 109.77 0.47 36.57
C TYR A 18 109.82 -0.80 37.43
N SER A 19 109.61 -0.64 38.73
CA SER A 19 109.51 -1.76 39.68
C SER A 19 108.39 -2.70 39.30
N LYS A 20 108.72 -3.98 39.10
CA LYS A 20 107.74 -5.01 38.73
C LYS A 20 106.59 -5.10 39.74
N ALA A 21 106.89 -5.00 41.04
CA ALA A 21 105.89 -5.10 42.10
C ALA A 21 104.87 -3.94 42.07
N ASP A 22 105.33 -2.71 41.82
CA ASP A 22 104.46 -1.53 41.78
C ASP A 22 103.59 -1.55 40.52
N VAL A 23 104.17 -1.96 39.39
CA VAL A 23 103.44 -2.14 38.13
C VAL A 23 102.39 -3.23 38.26
N ASP A 24 102.73 -4.40 38.83
CA ASP A 24 101.79 -5.50 39.03
C ASP A 24 100.63 -5.10 39.96
N SER A 25 100.91 -4.34 41.03
CA SER A 25 99.87 -3.81 41.92
C SER A 25 98.94 -2.83 41.19
N PHE A 26 99.49 -1.91 40.39
CA PHE A 26 98.69 -0.97 39.61
C PHE A 26 97.84 -1.68 38.55
N PHE A 27 98.40 -2.66 37.84
CA PHE A 27 97.65 -3.45 36.86
C PHE A 27 96.55 -4.29 37.51
N SER A 28 96.73 -4.77 38.74
CA SER A 28 95.67 -5.47 39.48
C SER A 28 94.49 -4.56 39.76
N THR A 29 94.72 -3.35 40.28
CA THR A 29 93.66 -2.36 40.52
C THR A 29 93.02 -1.91 39.20
N LEU A 30 93.82 -1.59 38.19
CA LEU A 30 93.33 -1.18 36.87
C LEU A 30 92.46 -2.26 36.22
N THR A 31 92.86 -3.53 36.35
CA THR A 31 92.08 -4.66 35.82
C THR A 31 90.74 -4.77 36.55
N ALA A 32 90.72 -4.68 37.88
CA ALA A 32 89.49 -4.75 38.66
C ALA A 32 88.51 -3.60 38.31
N ASP A 33 89.01 -2.37 38.22
CA ASP A 33 88.19 -1.21 37.85
C ASP A 33 87.70 -1.29 36.39
N TYR A 34 88.54 -1.77 35.48
CA TYR A 34 88.17 -1.96 34.08
C TYR A 34 87.15 -3.09 33.90
N GLU A 35 87.24 -4.18 34.66
CA GLU A 35 86.22 -5.24 34.71
C GLU A 35 84.87 -4.71 35.18
N ALA A 36 84.86 -3.91 36.26
CA ALA A 36 83.65 -3.30 36.79
C ALA A 36 83.01 -2.37 35.76
N LEU A 37 83.79 -1.48 35.15
CA LEU A 37 83.33 -0.54 34.12
C LEU A 37 82.84 -1.27 32.86
N TYR A 38 83.52 -2.34 32.45
CA TYR A 38 83.10 -3.15 31.30
C TYR A 38 81.76 -3.85 31.55
N ARG A 39 81.55 -4.39 32.77
CA ARG A 39 80.29 -5.00 33.16
C ARG A 39 79.16 -3.98 33.21
N GLU A 40 79.35 -2.85 33.86
CA GLU A 40 78.37 -1.77 33.91
C GLU A 40 78.02 -1.27 32.49
N ASN A 41 79.01 -1.16 31.60
CA ASN A 41 78.76 -0.78 30.21
C ASN A 41 77.90 -1.80 29.47
N MET A 42 78.09 -3.10 29.73
CA MET A 42 77.24 -4.15 29.16
C MET A 42 75.82 -4.09 29.72
N GLU A 43 75.66 -3.93 31.03
CA GLU A 43 74.34 -3.80 31.67
C GLU A 43 73.58 -2.56 31.18
N LEU A 44 74.27 -1.42 31.04
CA LEU A 44 73.68 -0.20 30.49
C LEU A 44 73.27 -0.38 29.02
N LYS A 45 74.09 -1.05 28.21
CA LYS A 45 73.75 -1.35 26.81
C LYS A 45 72.53 -2.24 26.70
N ASP A 46 72.44 -3.27 27.55
CA ASP A 46 71.28 -4.16 27.62
C ASP A 46 70.01 -3.40 28.03
N LYS A 47 70.12 -2.54 29.05
CA LYS A 47 69.03 -1.67 29.51
C LYS A 47 68.57 -0.67 28.45
N VAL A 48 69.51 -0.09 27.71
CA VAL A 48 69.18 0.77 26.56
C VAL A 48 68.47 -0.03 25.47
N GLY A 49 68.89 -1.27 25.20
CA GLY A 49 68.23 -2.17 24.26
C GLY A 49 66.77 -2.41 24.63
N THR A 50 66.53 -2.88 25.86
CA THR A 50 65.17 -3.15 26.38
C THR A 50 64.28 -1.90 26.42
N LEU A 51 64.82 -0.74 26.83
CA LEU A 51 64.06 0.51 26.79
C LEU A 51 63.70 0.92 25.36
N ASN A 52 64.61 0.73 24.39
CA ASN A 52 64.37 1.08 23.00
C ASN A 52 63.32 0.15 22.36
N GLU A 53 63.33 -1.14 22.71
CA GLU A 53 62.27 -2.09 22.34
C GLU A 53 60.91 -1.66 22.90
N GLY A 54 60.85 -1.27 24.18
CA GLY A 54 59.64 -0.74 24.80
C GLY A 54 59.11 0.51 24.08
N ILE A 55 59.99 1.46 23.75
CA ILE A 55 59.62 2.66 22.98
C ILE A 55 59.04 2.28 21.61
N ASN A 56 59.67 1.35 20.90
CA ASN A 56 59.18 0.92 19.59
C ASN A 56 57.82 0.21 19.68
N HIS A 57 57.60 -0.58 20.73
CA HIS A 57 56.31 -1.19 21.01
C HIS A 57 55.21 -0.13 21.22
N TYR A 58 55.46 0.87 22.08
CA TYR A 58 54.51 1.95 22.32
C TYR A 58 54.23 2.79 21.06
N ARG A 59 55.25 3.07 20.24
CA ARG A 59 55.05 3.75 18.95
C ARG A 59 54.16 2.94 17.99
N SER A 60 54.28 1.62 18.00
CA SER A 60 53.43 0.74 17.19
C SER A 60 51.98 0.78 17.68
N ILE A 61 51.76 0.75 19.00
CA ILE A 61 50.44 0.90 19.61
C ILE A 61 49.85 2.27 19.27
N GLU A 62 50.61 3.35 19.44
CA GLU A 62 50.20 4.72 19.13
C GLU A 62 49.75 4.83 17.67
N LYS A 63 50.54 4.30 16.72
CA LYS A 63 50.17 4.27 15.30
C LYS A 63 48.88 3.49 15.06
N SER A 64 48.67 2.40 15.77
CA SER A 64 47.46 1.57 15.64
C SER A 64 46.25 2.29 16.22
N LEU A 65 46.41 2.97 17.36
CA LEU A 65 45.37 3.77 17.99
C LEU A 65 44.99 4.97 17.11
N GLN A 66 45.98 5.67 16.54
CA GLN A 66 45.73 6.77 15.61
C GLN A 66 44.94 6.31 14.39
N LYS A 67 45.28 5.15 13.81
CA LYS A 67 44.50 4.56 12.72
C LYS A 67 43.07 4.21 13.14
N ALA A 68 42.91 3.61 14.33
CA ALA A 68 41.59 3.28 14.85
C ALA A 68 40.73 4.53 15.09
N LEU A 69 41.33 5.63 15.58
CA LEU A 69 40.64 6.90 15.77
C LEU A 69 40.19 7.51 14.43
N VAL A 70 41.07 7.55 13.43
CA VAL A 70 40.74 8.06 12.09
C VAL A 70 39.64 7.21 11.45
N LEU A 71 39.72 5.88 11.59
CA LEU A 71 38.67 4.99 11.08
C LEU A 71 37.34 5.22 11.81
N ALA A 72 37.36 5.37 13.13
CA ALA A 72 36.16 5.64 13.91
C ALA A 72 35.52 6.99 13.53
N GLU A 73 36.34 8.04 13.33
CA GLU A 73 35.88 9.35 12.85
C GLU A 73 35.26 9.24 11.45
N GLN A 74 35.94 8.56 10.52
CA GLN A 74 35.43 8.36 9.16
C GLN A 74 34.11 7.57 9.17
N THR A 75 34.02 6.47 9.91
CA THR A 75 32.80 5.68 10.03
C THR A 75 31.67 6.47 10.66
N ALA A 76 31.96 7.29 11.68
CA ALA A 76 30.96 8.16 12.31
C ALA A 76 30.42 9.20 11.31
N GLU A 77 31.30 9.87 10.58
CA GLU A 77 30.91 10.87 9.58
C GLU A 77 30.11 10.23 8.43
N GLU A 78 30.55 9.06 7.94
CA GLU A 78 29.84 8.30 6.91
C GLU A 78 28.45 7.84 7.38
N THR A 79 28.35 7.39 8.63
CA THR A 79 27.06 7.00 9.24
C THR A 79 26.12 8.20 9.34
N ILE A 80 26.62 9.35 9.80
CA ILE A 80 25.83 10.58 9.93
C ILE A 80 25.39 11.08 8.54
N SER A 81 26.30 11.08 7.56
CA SER A 81 26.02 11.51 6.19
C SER A 81 24.98 10.59 5.52
N SER A 82 25.11 9.28 5.69
CA SER A 82 24.16 8.29 5.18
C SER A 82 22.79 8.44 5.83
N ALA A 83 22.74 8.62 7.16
CA ALA A 83 21.49 8.85 7.89
C ALA A 83 20.78 10.14 7.44
N LYS A 84 21.53 11.23 7.24
CA LYS A 84 20.98 12.49 6.69
C LYS A 84 20.42 12.30 5.29
N THR A 85 21.18 11.64 4.41
CA THR A 85 20.75 11.38 3.04
C THR A 85 19.48 10.53 3.03
N ASN A 86 19.45 9.43 3.79
CA ASN A 86 18.27 8.58 3.91
C ASN A 86 17.07 9.34 4.48
N ALA A 87 17.27 10.19 5.49
CA ALA A 87 16.20 11.03 6.03
C ALA A 87 15.62 11.97 4.96
N THR A 88 16.46 12.62 4.15
CA THR A 88 15.99 13.47 3.05
C THR A 88 15.23 12.70 1.97
N VAL A 89 15.67 11.48 1.65
CA VAL A 89 14.96 10.60 0.70
C VAL A 89 13.60 10.20 1.24
N ILE A 90 13.52 9.80 2.51
CA ILE A 90 12.26 9.45 3.17
C ILE A 90 11.30 10.64 3.19
N GLU A 91 11.80 11.84 3.50
CA GLU A 91 10.99 13.07 3.49
C GLU A 91 10.44 13.35 2.09
N GLN A 92 11.30 13.28 1.06
CA GLN A 92 10.88 13.48 -0.34
C GLN A 92 9.86 12.43 -0.79
N GLU A 93 10.09 11.16 -0.47
CA GLU A 93 9.16 10.08 -0.82
C GLU A 93 7.82 10.24 -0.10
N ALA A 94 7.82 10.63 1.17
CA ALA A 94 6.60 10.92 1.91
C ALA A 94 5.82 12.09 1.31
N VAL A 95 6.51 13.16 0.90
CA VAL A 95 5.89 14.30 0.22
C VAL A 95 5.29 13.89 -1.12
N LEU A 96 6.01 13.10 -1.93
CA LEU A 96 5.50 12.60 -3.21
C LEU A 96 4.28 11.69 -3.03
N LYS A 97 4.32 10.76 -2.07
CA LYS A 97 3.18 9.90 -1.72
C LYS A 97 1.98 10.72 -1.28
N ALA A 98 2.18 11.71 -0.41
CA ALA A 98 1.11 12.61 0.02
C ALA A 98 0.51 13.39 -1.16
N GLN A 99 1.34 13.89 -2.06
CA GLN A 99 0.87 14.58 -3.28
C GLN A 99 0.08 13.65 -4.20
N SER A 100 0.53 12.39 -4.37
CA SER A 100 -0.21 11.38 -5.15
C SER A 100 -1.58 11.13 -4.53
N ILE A 101 -1.65 10.86 -3.22
CA ILE A 101 -2.91 10.60 -2.51
C ILE A 101 -3.87 11.77 -2.67
N VAL A 102 -3.39 13.01 -2.55
CA VAL A 102 -4.22 14.21 -2.74
C VAL A 102 -4.71 14.34 -4.19
N ALA A 103 -3.85 14.02 -5.17
CA ALA A 103 -4.23 14.04 -6.57
C ALA A 103 -5.30 12.97 -6.88
N ASP A 104 -5.11 11.75 -6.39
CA ASP A 104 -6.05 10.64 -6.58
C ASP A 104 -7.40 10.94 -5.91
N ALA A 105 -7.38 11.45 -4.67
CA ALA A 105 -8.59 11.87 -3.97
C ALA A 105 -9.35 12.98 -4.70
N LYS A 106 -8.63 13.89 -5.38
CA LYS A 106 -9.25 14.94 -6.19
C LYS A 106 -9.91 14.38 -7.46
N ILE A 107 -9.25 13.43 -8.12
CA ILE A 107 -9.81 12.74 -9.29
C ILE A 107 -11.10 12.01 -8.90
N GLU A 108 -11.10 11.29 -7.78
CA GLU A 108 -12.29 10.61 -7.26
C GLU A 108 -13.41 11.59 -6.88
N LEU A 109 -13.06 12.72 -6.26
CA LEU A 109 -14.04 13.78 -5.96
C LEU A 109 -14.70 14.32 -7.23
N ASP A 110 -13.90 14.61 -8.27
CA ASP A 110 -14.41 15.11 -9.55
C ASP A 110 -15.29 14.06 -10.23
N HIS A 111 -14.94 12.77 -10.14
CA HIS A 111 -15.74 11.66 -10.64
C HIS A 111 -17.09 11.53 -9.91
N ILE A 112 -17.09 11.59 -8.57
CA ILE A 112 -18.32 11.57 -7.76
C ILE A 112 -19.20 12.78 -8.08
N HIS A 113 -18.61 13.97 -8.23
CA HIS A 113 -19.34 15.17 -8.63
C HIS A 113 -19.99 15.00 -10.01
N ALA A 114 -19.26 14.48 -11.00
CA ALA A 114 -19.80 14.24 -12.34
C ALA A 114 -21.00 13.26 -12.28
N LYS A 115 -20.87 12.15 -11.55
CA LYS A 115 -21.95 11.17 -11.36
C LYS A 115 -23.16 11.79 -10.64
N THR A 116 -22.93 12.65 -9.66
CA THR A 116 -24.01 13.35 -8.94
C THR A 116 -24.79 14.27 -9.87
N VAL A 117 -24.09 15.04 -10.72
CA VAL A 117 -24.72 15.90 -11.72
C VAL A 117 -25.51 15.08 -12.73
N GLU A 118 -24.97 13.96 -13.19
CA GLU A 118 -25.68 13.05 -14.10
C GLU A 118 -26.97 12.50 -13.46
N MET A 119 -26.92 12.02 -12.21
CA MET A 119 -28.11 11.53 -11.50
C MET A 119 -29.16 12.63 -11.31
N LEU A 120 -28.76 13.87 -11.04
CA LEU A 120 -29.69 15.00 -10.96
C LEU A 120 -30.37 15.30 -12.30
N GLN A 121 -29.63 15.23 -13.41
CA GLN A 121 -30.19 15.40 -14.75
C GLN A 121 -31.17 14.28 -15.09
N GLN A 122 -30.84 13.01 -14.75
CA GLN A 122 -31.74 11.88 -14.91
C GLN A 122 -33.01 12.08 -14.07
N TYR A 123 -32.88 12.51 -12.82
CA TYR A 123 -34.02 12.82 -11.94
C TYR A 123 -34.94 13.89 -12.54
N GLU A 124 -34.41 15.02 -13.00
CA GLU A 124 -35.22 16.08 -13.62
C GLU A 124 -35.89 15.59 -14.92
N ARG A 125 -35.22 14.75 -15.71
CA ARG A 125 -35.81 14.12 -16.89
C ARG A 125 -36.99 13.22 -16.51
N TYR A 126 -36.81 12.33 -15.53
CA TYR A 126 -37.90 11.47 -15.04
C TYR A 126 -39.07 12.30 -14.51
N ARG A 127 -38.80 13.31 -13.68
CA ARG A 127 -39.81 14.22 -13.14
C ARG A 127 -40.60 14.91 -14.25
N SER A 128 -39.94 15.40 -15.29
CA SER A 128 -40.60 16.00 -16.45
C SER A 128 -41.47 15.00 -17.21
N GLN A 129 -40.98 13.77 -17.42
CA GLN A 129 -41.73 12.70 -18.10
C GLN A 129 -43.00 12.32 -17.33
N TYR A 130 -42.90 12.13 -16.01
CA TYR A 130 -44.06 11.83 -15.17
C TYR A 130 -45.07 12.98 -15.15
N ARG A 131 -44.59 14.23 -15.10
CA ARG A 131 -45.49 15.40 -15.17
C ARG A 131 -46.23 15.46 -16.50
N ALA A 132 -45.54 15.19 -17.61
CA ALA A 132 -46.14 15.14 -18.94
C ALA A 132 -47.16 13.99 -19.06
N LEU A 133 -46.84 12.81 -18.53
CA LEU A 133 -47.75 11.67 -18.50
C LEU A 133 -49.02 11.98 -17.70
N ALA A 134 -48.87 12.54 -16.50
CA ALA A 134 -50.00 12.93 -15.68
C ALA A 134 -50.86 14.00 -16.37
N GLN A 135 -50.24 14.99 -17.02
CA GLN A 135 -50.95 16.01 -17.79
C GLN A 135 -51.71 15.41 -18.98
N ALA A 136 -51.11 14.47 -19.70
CA ALA A 136 -51.77 13.76 -20.80
C ALA A 136 -52.95 12.90 -20.31
N GLN A 137 -52.85 12.29 -19.12
CA GLN A 137 -53.97 11.57 -18.51
C GLN A 137 -55.09 12.51 -18.06
N VAL A 138 -54.77 13.68 -17.50
CA VAL A 138 -55.77 14.71 -17.19
C VAL A 138 -56.47 15.18 -18.46
N GLU A 139 -55.71 15.47 -19.52
CA GLU A 139 -56.26 15.88 -20.82
C GLU A 139 -57.14 14.79 -21.46
N LEU A 140 -56.80 13.51 -21.27
CA LEU A 140 -57.66 12.38 -21.69
C LEU A 140 -58.98 12.36 -20.92
N LEU A 141 -58.96 12.57 -19.60
CA LEU A 141 -60.18 12.60 -18.77
C LEU A 141 -61.06 13.82 -19.10
N ASP A 142 -60.43 14.96 -19.42
CA ASP A 142 -61.13 16.17 -19.85
C ASP A 142 -61.64 16.08 -21.31
N SER A 143 -61.18 15.08 -22.08
CA SER A 143 -61.61 14.88 -23.46
C SER A 143 -63.05 14.36 -23.56
N GLU A 144 -63.73 14.66 -24.66
CA GLU A 144 -65.12 14.24 -24.88
C GLU A 144 -65.32 12.72 -24.89
N SER A 145 -64.23 11.93 -25.00
CA SER A 145 -64.28 10.48 -24.92
C SER A 145 -64.58 9.93 -23.52
N PHE A 146 -64.32 10.72 -22.45
CA PHE A 146 -64.62 10.37 -21.06
C PHE A 146 -65.86 11.06 -20.49
N ASN A 147 -66.51 11.95 -21.25
CA ASN A 147 -67.81 12.55 -20.90
C ASN A 147 -68.94 11.52 -21.06
N ILE A 148 -69.05 10.62 -20.10
CA ILE A 148 -70.12 9.59 -20.07
C ILE A 148 -71.48 10.20 -19.66
N GLU A 149 -71.54 11.44 -19.15
CA GLU A 149 -72.77 12.05 -18.63
C GLU A 149 -73.14 13.36 -19.33
N VAL A 150 -73.78 13.24 -20.50
CA VAL A 150 -75.00 13.99 -20.89
C VAL A 150 -75.75 13.16 -21.95
N ALA A 151 -75.04 12.63 -22.94
CA ALA A 151 -75.65 11.93 -24.07
C ALA A 151 -76.30 10.57 -23.70
N SER A 152 -75.78 9.86 -22.70
CA SER A 152 -76.33 8.57 -22.26
C SER A 152 -77.57 8.71 -21.37
N LEU A 153 -77.66 9.80 -20.59
CA LEU A 153 -78.78 10.08 -19.70
C LEU A 153 -80.00 10.59 -20.48
N ASP A 154 -79.77 11.45 -21.48
CA ASP A 154 -80.82 11.91 -22.39
C ASP A 154 -81.40 10.76 -23.23
N ALA A 155 -80.54 9.84 -23.70
CA ALA A 155 -80.97 8.65 -24.43
C ALA A 155 -81.77 7.66 -23.56
N PHE A 156 -81.46 7.56 -22.27
CA PHE A 156 -82.23 6.71 -21.35
C PHE A 156 -83.59 7.34 -21.00
N SER A 157 -83.63 8.67 -20.81
CA SER A 157 -84.85 9.40 -20.49
C SER A 157 -85.86 9.46 -21.64
N SER A 158 -85.39 9.53 -22.89
CA SER A 158 -86.24 9.53 -24.08
C SER A 158 -86.87 8.16 -24.35
N LEU A 159 -86.13 7.08 -24.13
CA LEU A 159 -86.65 5.71 -24.20
C LEU A 159 -87.71 5.44 -23.13
N GLU A 160 -87.58 6.01 -21.93
CA GLU A 160 -88.59 5.92 -20.87
C GLU A 160 -89.88 6.68 -21.23
N GLN A 161 -89.76 7.86 -21.86
CA GLN A 161 -90.91 8.62 -22.38
C GLN A 161 -91.61 7.92 -23.57
N GLU A 162 -90.86 7.31 -24.48
CA GLU A 162 -91.42 6.56 -25.62
C GLU A 162 -92.04 5.24 -25.18
N ALA A 163 -91.48 4.55 -24.19
CA ALA A 163 -92.09 3.36 -23.59
C ALA A 163 -93.40 3.67 -22.87
N ALA A 164 -93.48 4.82 -22.18
CA ALA A 164 -94.72 5.30 -21.55
C ALA A 164 -95.81 5.64 -22.57
N GLN A 165 -95.45 6.18 -23.75
CA GLN A 165 -96.38 6.47 -24.84
C GLN A 165 -96.83 5.22 -25.60
N ASN A 166 -95.93 4.25 -25.81
CA ASN A 166 -96.26 2.99 -26.48
C ASN A 166 -97.12 2.06 -25.60
N SER A 167 -96.94 2.05 -24.28
CA SER A 167 -97.81 1.33 -23.33
C SER A 167 -99.28 1.80 -23.41
N ALA A 168 -99.51 3.11 -23.60
CA ALA A 168 -100.85 3.67 -23.80
C ALA A 168 -101.47 3.30 -25.17
N ALA A 169 -100.65 3.08 -26.19
CA ALA A 169 -101.11 2.71 -27.53
C ALA A 169 -101.36 1.20 -27.71
N VAL A 170 -100.65 0.34 -26.97
CA VAL A 170 -100.75 -1.14 -27.09
C VAL A 170 -102.03 -1.70 -26.44
N HIS A 171 -102.69 -0.98 -25.54
CA HIS A 171 -104.02 -1.38 -25.04
C HIS A 171 -105.17 -1.19 -26.04
N ALA A 172 -104.94 -0.55 -27.19
CA ALA A 172 -106.01 -0.20 -28.13
C ALA A 172 -106.13 -1.06 -29.41
N LYS A 173 -105.20 -2.00 -29.68
CA LYS A 173 -105.30 -2.85 -30.89
C LYS A 173 -104.55 -4.17 -30.76
N VAL A 174 -105.25 -5.16 -30.24
CA VAL A 174 -104.90 -6.59 -30.39
C VAL A 174 -105.56 -7.12 -31.66
N GLN A 175 -104.82 -7.81 -32.53
CA GLN A 175 -105.35 -8.98 -33.25
C GLN A 175 -104.25 -9.90 -33.80
N PHE A 176 -104.42 -11.19 -33.52
CA PHE A 176 -103.56 -12.35 -33.79
C PHE A 176 -103.60 -12.81 -35.26
N GLN A 177 -102.52 -13.46 -35.74
CA GLN A 177 -102.58 -14.81 -36.34
C GLN A 177 -101.18 -15.46 -36.51
N GLU A 178 -101.15 -16.78 -36.30
CA GLU A 178 -100.03 -17.73 -36.24
C GLU A 178 -99.29 -17.96 -37.57
N THR A 179 -98.03 -18.40 -37.50
CA THR A 179 -97.57 -19.62 -38.19
C THR A 179 -96.21 -20.13 -37.67
N GLU A 180 -96.16 -21.44 -37.47
CA GLU A 180 -94.98 -22.32 -37.22
C GLU A 180 -93.97 -22.22 -38.39
N GLU A 181 -92.70 -22.63 -38.37
CA GLU A 181 -92.06 -23.82 -37.78
C GLU A 181 -90.54 -23.75 -38.06
N LYS A 182 -89.78 -24.59 -37.35
CA LYS A 182 -88.50 -25.26 -37.70
C LYS A 182 -87.16 -24.81 -37.09
N THR A 183 -86.68 -25.81 -36.35
CA THR A 183 -85.39 -26.14 -35.78
C THR A 183 -84.26 -26.33 -36.80
N ALA A 184 -83.01 -26.06 -36.39
CA ALA A 184 -81.89 -26.99 -36.48
C ALA A 184 -80.67 -26.44 -35.73
N ALA A 185 -80.20 -27.24 -34.78
CA ALA A 185 -78.95 -27.05 -34.04
C ALA A 185 -77.74 -27.49 -34.88
N VAL A 186 -76.59 -26.86 -34.66
CA VAL A 186 -75.27 -27.38 -35.05
C VAL A 186 -74.38 -27.37 -33.81
N MET A 187 -74.01 -28.57 -33.35
CA MET A 187 -72.83 -28.84 -32.55
C MET A 187 -71.77 -29.43 -33.48
N SER A 188 -70.52 -28.99 -33.34
CA SER A 188 -69.33 -29.87 -33.37
C SER A 188 -68.07 -29.06 -33.07
N GLU A 189 -67.57 -29.21 -31.84
CA GLU A 189 -66.14 -29.28 -31.49
C GLU A 189 -65.54 -30.63 -31.98
N PRO A 190 -64.24 -30.98 -31.80
CA PRO A 190 -63.07 -30.23 -31.25
C PRO A 190 -61.76 -30.45 -32.07
N SER A 191 -60.61 -30.15 -31.43
CA SER A 191 -59.24 -30.69 -31.62
C SER A 191 -58.31 -29.83 -32.51
N ASP A 192 -57.04 -29.55 -32.18
CA ASP A 192 -56.13 -29.86 -31.07
C ASP A 192 -55.03 -28.76 -30.99
N GLU A 193 -54.38 -28.74 -29.82
CA GLU A 193 -53.02 -28.30 -29.43
C GLU A 193 -52.08 -27.64 -30.46
N ASP A 194 -51.41 -26.55 -30.05
CA ASP A 194 -49.95 -26.44 -30.03
C ASP A 194 -49.48 -25.18 -29.29
N GLU A 195 -48.22 -25.23 -28.86
CA GLU A 195 -47.56 -24.60 -27.71
C GLU A 195 -47.03 -23.16 -27.90
N ASP A 196 -46.53 -22.63 -26.76
CA ASP A 196 -45.49 -21.59 -26.57
C ASP A 196 -45.89 -20.10 -26.68
N GLU A 197 -45.42 -19.17 -25.82
CA GLU A 197 -44.27 -19.14 -24.91
C GLU A 197 -44.49 -17.94 -23.95
N THR A 198 -44.51 -18.13 -22.62
CA THR A 198 -44.39 -17.01 -21.66
C THR A 198 -43.06 -17.14 -20.93
N LEU A 199 -42.16 -16.19 -21.20
CA LEU A 199 -40.85 -16.07 -20.57
C LEU A 199 -40.97 -15.80 -19.06
N ASP A 200 -40.53 -16.78 -18.27
CA ASP A 200 -40.11 -16.62 -16.88
C ASP A 200 -38.68 -16.08 -16.84
N ASP A 201 -38.45 -14.93 -16.20
CA ASP A 201 -37.12 -14.47 -15.77
C ASP A 201 -37.05 -14.53 -14.23
N ASP A 202 -36.61 -15.68 -13.72
CA ASP A 202 -36.14 -15.85 -12.34
C ASP A 202 -34.75 -15.20 -12.19
N ILE A 203 -34.68 -14.07 -11.48
CA ILE A 203 -33.42 -13.49 -11.00
C ILE A 203 -32.93 -14.34 -9.81
N GLN A 204 -31.96 -15.22 -10.04
CA GLN A 204 -31.21 -15.87 -8.96
C GLN A 204 -30.19 -14.89 -8.37
N ILE A 205 -30.50 -14.39 -7.17
CA ILE A 205 -29.52 -13.73 -6.30
C ILE A 205 -28.57 -14.80 -5.78
N ASN A 206 -27.41 -14.95 -6.41
CA ASN A 206 -26.26 -15.62 -5.80
C ASN A 206 -24.95 -15.31 -6.55
N ASP A 207 -24.49 -14.06 -6.51
CA ASP A 207 -23.11 -13.74 -6.88
C ASP A 207 -22.55 -12.50 -6.18
N LEU A 208 -22.74 -12.42 -4.85
CA LEU A 208 -22.17 -11.34 -4.03
C LEU A 208 -21.15 -11.82 -2.98
N ALA A 209 -20.84 -13.12 -2.97
CA ALA A 209 -19.89 -13.73 -2.03
C ALA A 209 -18.51 -14.03 -2.65
N SER A 210 -18.34 -13.85 -3.97
CA SER A 210 -17.10 -14.11 -4.72
C SER A 210 -16.19 -12.88 -4.86
N LEU A 211 -16.65 -11.68 -4.46
CA LEU A 211 -15.92 -10.43 -4.66
C LEU A 211 -14.98 -10.03 -3.50
N PHE A 212 -14.95 -10.80 -2.40
CA PHE A 212 -14.16 -10.46 -1.20
C PHE A 212 -13.28 -11.62 -0.69
N ALA A 213 -13.11 -12.68 -1.47
CA ALA A 213 -12.33 -13.85 -1.09
C ALA A 213 -11.19 -14.10 -2.09
N ASP A 214 -10.26 -13.15 -2.19
CA ASP A 214 -8.87 -13.41 -2.58
C ASP A 214 -8.03 -12.15 -2.36
N ASP A 215 -7.30 -12.07 -1.24
CA ASP A 215 -5.94 -11.53 -1.26
C ASP A 215 -5.12 -12.06 -0.04
N HIS A 216 -4.30 -13.05 -0.34
CA HIS A 216 -3.01 -13.43 0.26
C HIS A 216 -2.79 -13.36 1.78
N SER A 217 -2.80 -14.55 2.41
CA SER A 217 -1.86 -14.87 3.49
C SER A 217 -1.03 -16.09 3.07
N ASP A 218 0.11 -15.83 2.44
CA ASP A 218 1.21 -16.78 2.33
C ASP A 218 2.50 -16.03 2.74
N ASP A 219 3.48 -16.79 3.25
CA ASP A 219 4.76 -16.37 3.82
C ASP A 219 4.81 -16.10 5.34
N ALA A 220 4.84 -17.19 6.10
CA ALA A 220 5.62 -17.26 7.35
C ALA A 220 6.42 -18.57 7.39
N GLN A 221 7.60 -18.57 6.77
CA GLN A 221 8.72 -19.46 7.10
C GLN A 221 10.00 -18.64 7.29
N GLU A 222 10.79 -19.08 8.28
CA GLU A 222 12.20 -18.73 8.59
C GLU A 222 12.49 -17.37 9.25
N ASP A 223 12.61 -17.35 10.60
CA ASP A 223 13.90 -17.54 11.32
C ASP A 223 13.65 -17.82 12.83
#